data_AF-A0A1Z3N5D8-F1
#
_entry.id   AF-A0A1Z3N5D8-F1
#
_cell.length_a   1.000
_cell.length_b   1.000
_cell.length_c   1.000
_cell.angle_alpha   90.00
_cell.angle_beta   90.00
_cell.angle_gamma   90.00
#
_symmetry.space_group_name_H-M   'P 1'
#
loop_
_entity.id
_entity.type
_entity.pdbx_description
1 polymer ?
#
loop_
_entity_poly.entity_id
_entity_poly.type
_entity_poly.pdbx_seq_one_letter_code
_entity_poly.pdbx_strand_id
1 'polypeptide(L)'
;MRNQQGFAAILILALLPILVSGLFLVAAMMGFLQLDLAMKHTCRSEGLQGQEKVRPHLEKLLSLNSEAIKLKVQWGKALTQRKMAYSAQNPYLITLAEARVLQVQTWRLALDAQQKQLIQQSNLQLQRSHSSTRTQLYRAHRENQTRLNFLTIKTQIENEPIPRLAVRPDFPDTAPTYSPEPDFEVRQALAQRWQYRIALRPPLSNFLKADFGFEKACAVTLTKGSLRWKTQITKGRYSLKSVW
;
A
#
# COMPACT_ATOMS: atom_id res chain seq x y z
N MET A 1 2.26 -73.87 8.92
CA MET A 1 1.77 -72.59 8.35
C MET A 1 2.53 -71.46 9.02
N ARG A 2 3.43 -70.80 8.29
CA ARG A 2 4.27 -69.69 8.79
C ARG A 2 3.36 -68.54 9.24
N ASN A 3 3.70 -67.91 10.35
CA ASN A 3 2.89 -66.92 11.07
C ASN A 3 2.70 -65.62 10.24
N GLN A 4 1.82 -65.66 9.23
CA GLN A 4 1.53 -64.53 8.33
C GLN A 4 0.98 -63.31 9.07
N GLN A 5 0.33 -63.53 10.21
CA GLN A 5 -0.15 -62.47 11.09
C GLN A 5 1.01 -61.67 11.71
N GLY A 6 2.13 -62.32 12.03
CA GLY A 6 3.33 -61.65 12.55
C GLY A 6 4.02 -60.77 11.51
N PHE A 7 4.08 -61.20 10.25
CA PHE A 7 4.65 -60.41 9.17
C PHE A 7 3.80 -59.16 8.87
N ALA A 8 2.47 -59.31 8.80
CA ALA A 8 1.56 -58.18 8.61
C ALA A 8 1.65 -57.16 9.76
N ALA A 9 1.72 -57.62 11.01
CA ALA A 9 1.88 -56.75 12.17
C ALA A 9 3.20 -55.94 12.14
N ILE A 10 4.32 -56.58 11.78
CA ILE A 10 5.62 -55.91 11.66
C ILE A 10 5.60 -54.88 10.52
N LEU A 11 4.99 -55.24 9.37
CA LEU A 11 4.90 -54.33 8.21
C LEU A 11 4.02 -53.10 8.53
N ILE A 12 2.90 -53.30 9.23
CA ILE A 12 2.03 -52.21 9.69
C ILE A 12 2.78 -51.31 10.69
N LEU A 13 3.49 -51.89 11.66
CA LEU A 13 4.30 -51.14 12.62
C LEU A 13 5.43 -50.34 11.95
N ALA A 14 6.01 -50.85 10.86
CA ALA A 14 7.04 -50.16 10.09
C ALA A 14 6.48 -49.03 9.20
N LEU A 15 5.28 -49.19 8.64
CA LEU A 15 4.64 -48.21 7.76
C LEU A 15 3.87 -47.12 8.51
N LEU A 16 3.36 -47.40 9.71
CA LEU A 16 2.55 -46.48 10.49
C LEU A 16 3.27 -45.15 10.81
N PRO A 17 4.56 -45.12 11.17
CA PRO A 17 5.30 -43.86 11.34
C PRO A 17 5.35 -43.04 10.04
N ILE A 18 5.55 -43.69 8.90
CA ILE A 18 5.61 -43.02 7.59
C ILE A 18 4.24 -42.41 7.25
N LEU A 19 3.16 -43.18 7.45
CA LEU A 19 1.79 -42.70 7.21
C LEU A 19 1.43 -41.53 8.13
N VAL A 20 1.78 -41.64 9.42
CA VAL A 20 1.53 -40.59 10.42
C VAL A 20 2.34 -39.33 10.09
N SER A 21 3.63 -39.46 9.75
CA SER A 21 4.45 -38.34 9.30
C SER A 21 3.92 -37.69 8.03
N GLY A 22 3.45 -38.49 7.06
CA GLY A 22 2.79 -38.01 5.86
C GLY A 22 1.54 -37.20 6.17
N LEU A 23 0.68 -37.70 7.06
CA LEU A 23 -0.53 -37.01 7.49
C LEU A 23 -0.22 -35.69 8.22
N PHE A 24 0.78 -35.67 9.09
CA PHE A 24 1.25 -34.43 9.73
C PHE A 24 1.78 -33.42 8.72
N LEU A 25 2.54 -33.87 7.72
CA LEU A 25 3.08 -33.01 6.67
C LEU A 25 1.96 -32.39 5.82
N VAL A 26 0.95 -33.18 5.44
CA VAL A 26 -0.22 -32.68 4.70
C VAL A 26 -1.01 -31.69 5.55
N ALA A 27 -1.27 -31.99 6.83
CA ALA A 27 -1.97 -31.07 7.73
C ALA A 27 -1.19 -29.75 7.94
N ALA A 28 0.14 -29.83 8.10
CA ALA A 28 1.03 -28.69 8.21
C ALA A 28 0.98 -27.81 6.94
N MET A 29 1.08 -28.44 5.78
CA MET A 29 1.04 -27.77 4.48
C MET A 29 -0.30 -27.07 4.28
N MET A 30 -1.41 -27.75 4.55
CA MET A 30 -2.75 -27.18 4.41
C MET A 30 -2.97 -26.01 5.37
N GLY A 31 -2.53 -26.11 6.63
CA GLY A 31 -2.64 -25.00 7.59
C GLY A 31 -1.79 -23.79 7.18
N PHE A 32 -0.57 -24.03 6.69
CA PHE A 32 0.27 -22.95 6.15
C PHE A 32 -0.37 -22.28 4.93
N LEU A 33 -0.88 -23.06 3.97
CA LEU A 33 -1.54 -22.54 2.78
C LEU A 33 -2.77 -21.71 3.13
N GLN A 34 -3.61 -22.17 4.06
CA GLN A 34 -4.76 -21.40 4.53
C GLN A 34 -4.34 -20.06 5.17
N LEU A 35 -3.31 -20.07 6.00
CA LEU A 35 -2.77 -18.85 6.61
C LEU A 35 -2.16 -17.89 5.56
N ASP A 36 -1.36 -18.39 4.62
CA ASP A 36 -0.75 -17.58 3.55
C ASP A 36 -1.83 -16.96 2.65
N LEU A 37 -2.83 -17.75 2.26
CA LEU A 37 -3.96 -17.29 1.46
C LEU A 37 -4.79 -16.23 2.19
N ALA A 38 -5.09 -16.44 3.48
CA ALA A 38 -5.83 -15.46 4.28
C ALA A 38 -5.07 -14.14 4.39
N MET A 39 -3.78 -14.18 4.71
CA MET A 39 -2.92 -12.99 4.82
C MET A 39 -2.80 -12.25 3.48
N LYS A 40 -2.54 -12.99 2.38
CA LYS A 40 -2.51 -12.43 1.02
C LYS A 40 -3.84 -11.78 0.64
N HIS A 41 -4.97 -12.45 0.93
CA HIS A 41 -6.30 -11.93 0.64
C HIS A 41 -6.56 -10.64 1.41
N THR A 42 -6.35 -10.64 2.74
CA THR A 42 -6.51 -9.46 3.60
C THR A 42 -5.66 -8.29 3.12
N CYS A 43 -4.38 -8.50 2.80
CA CYS A 43 -3.54 -7.43 2.26
C CYS A 43 -4.09 -6.88 0.94
N ARG A 44 -4.53 -7.76 0.02
CA ARG A 44 -5.07 -7.34 -1.27
C ARG A 44 -6.38 -6.58 -1.12
N SER A 45 -7.34 -7.10 -0.35
CA SER A 45 -8.65 -6.48 -0.20
C SER A 45 -8.55 -5.11 0.48
N GLU A 46 -7.80 -5.02 1.57
CA GLU A 46 -7.61 -3.76 2.31
C GLU A 46 -6.75 -2.76 1.52
N GLY A 47 -5.71 -3.24 0.84
CA GLY A 47 -4.88 -2.42 -0.04
C GLY A 47 -5.69 -1.84 -1.21
N LEU A 48 -6.54 -2.65 -1.85
CA LEU A 48 -7.43 -2.20 -2.92
C LEU A 48 -8.41 -1.15 -2.39
N GLN A 49 -9.08 -1.43 -1.27
CA GLN A 49 -10.03 -0.49 -0.68
C GLN A 49 -9.35 0.82 -0.26
N GLY A 50 -8.12 0.75 0.26
CA GLY A 50 -7.34 1.92 0.64
C GLY A 50 -7.00 2.81 -0.55
N GLN A 51 -6.49 2.22 -1.64
CA GLN A 51 -6.20 2.97 -2.86
C GLN A 51 -7.46 3.52 -3.54
N GLU A 52 -8.56 2.76 -3.50
CA GLU A 52 -9.85 3.18 -4.08
C GLU A 52 -10.38 4.46 -3.41
N LYS A 53 -10.19 4.60 -2.09
CA LYS A 53 -10.56 5.79 -1.32
C LYS A 53 -9.66 7.00 -1.62
N VAL A 54 -8.42 6.77 -2.03
CA VAL A 54 -7.44 7.84 -2.35
C VAL A 54 -7.59 8.32 -3.79
N ARG A 55 -7.98 7.44 -4.71
CA ARG A 55 -8.19 7.76 -6.12
C ARG A 55 -8.97 9.07 -6.39
N PRO A 56 -10.16 9.31 -5.80
CA PRO A 56 -10.92 10.53 -6.10
C PRO A 56 -10.17 11.80 -5.70
N HIS A 57 -9.37 11.78 -4.62
CA HIS A 57 -8.57 12.93 -4.22
C HIS A 57 -7.42 13.19 -5.20
N LEU A 58 -6.75 12.14 -5.68
CA LEU A 58 -5.72 12.25 -6.71
C LEU A 58 -6.31 12.82 -8.02
N GLU A 59 -7.42 12.26 -8.49
CA GLU A 59 -8.08 12.72 -9.72
C GLU A 59 -8.53 14.18 -9.58
N LYS A 60 -9.11 14.55 -8.43
CA LYS A 60 -9.50 15.93 -8.16
C LYS A 60 -8.28 16.85 -8.13
N LEU A 61 -7.20 16.48 -7.45
CA LEU A 61 -5.97 17.27 -7.38
C LEU A 61 -5.40 17.54 -8.79
N LEU A 62 -5.32 16.51 -9.63
CA LEU A 62 -4.81 16.65 -11.00
C LEU A 62 -5.75 17.49 -11.88
N SER A 63 -7.07 17.42 -11.66
CA SER A 63 -8.03 18.25 -12.41
C SER A 63 -7.87 19.75 -12.14
N LEU A 64 -7.38 20.12 -10.94
CA LEU A 64 -7.13 21.51 -10.54
C LEU A 64 -5.91 22.12 -11.27
N ASN A 65 -5.08 21.33 -11.96
CA ASN A 65 -3.95 21.85 -12.72
C ASN A 65 -4.37 22.86 -13.81
N SER A 66 -5.52 22.63 -14.45
CA SER A 66 -6.04 23.56 -15.47
C SER A 66 -6.38 24.93 -14.89
N GLU A 67 -6.87 24.97 -13.66
CA GLU A 67 -7.18 26.19 -12.93
C GLU A 67 -5.91 26.90 -12.45
N ALA A 68 -4.94 26.14 -11.94
CA ALA A 68 -3.61 26.64 -11.57
C ALA A 68 -2.93 27.35 -12.76
N ILE A 69 -2.99 26.76 -13.96
CA ILE A 69 -2.45 27.36 -15.19
C ILE A 69 -3.18 28.67 -15.52
N LYS A 70 -4.52 28.68 -15.47
CA LYS A 70 -5.31 29.90 -15.72
C LYS A 70 -4.94 31.03 -14.75
N LEU A 71 -4.84 30.73 -13.46
CA LEU A 71 -4.47 31.72 -12.44
C LEU A 71 -3.03 32.21 -12.61
N LYS A 72 -2.10 31.35 -13.04
CA LYS A 72 -0.72 31.74 -13.36
C LYS A 72 -0.66 32.76 -14.51
N VAL A 73 -1.46 32.55 -15.56
CA VAL A 73 -1.59 33.50 -16.67
C VAL A 73 -2.23 34.82 -16.20
N GLN A 74 -3.30 34.75 -15.41
CA GLN A 74 -3.95 35.94 -14.86
C GLN A 74 -3.02 36.74 -13.95
N TRP A 75 -2.20 36.06 -13.16
CA TRP A 75 -1.19 36.66 -12.29
C TRP A 75 -0.15 37.42 -13.11
N GLY A 76 0.40 36.79 -14.15
CA GLY A 76 1.32 37.46 -15.07
C GLY A 76 0.70 38.71 -15.71
N LYS A 77 -0.55 38.62 -16.19
CA LYS A 77 -1.28 39.77 -16.75
C LYS A 77 -1.50 40.89 -15.73
N ALA A 78 -1.91 40.56 -14.51
CA ALA A 78 -2.13 41.54 -13.44
C ALA A 78 -0.83 42.26 -13.05
N LEU A 79 0.28 41.53 -12.98
CA LEU A 79 1.61 42.13 -12.73
C LEU A 79 2.04 43.08 -13.86
N THR A 80 1.80 42.71 -15.12
CA THR A 80 2.10 43.58 -16.26
C THR A 80 1.22 44.83 -16.26
N GLN A 81 -0.09 44.70 -15.99
CA GLN A 81 -1.00 45.84 -15.84
C GLN A 81 -0.55 46.79 -14.74
N ARG A 82 -0.12 46.25 -13.59
CA ARG A 82 0.46 47.06 -12.52
C ARG A 82 1.68 47.84 -13.01
N LYS A 83 2.65 47.19 -13.64
CA LYS A 83 3.85 47.86 -14.18
C LYS A 83 3.48 49.00 -15.15
N MET A 84 2.53 48.76 -16.06
CA MET A 84 2.07 49.78 -17.00
C MET A 84 1.39 50.97 -16.29
N ALA A 85 0.53 50.71 -15.29
CA ALA A 85 -0.12 51.76 -14.52
C ALA A 85 0.88 52.64 -13.75
N TYR A 86 1.90 52.04 -13.15
CA TYR A 86 3.00 52.77 -12.50
C TYR A 86 3.78 53.61 -13.51
N SER A 87 4.06 53.09 -14.71
CA SER A 87 4.75 53.87 -15.75
C SER A 87 3.93 55.05 -16.28
N ALA A 88 2.61 54.94 -16.28
CA ALA A 88 1.70 56.01 -16.69
C ALA A 88 1.47 57.07 -15.60
N GLN A 89 2.01 56.88 -14.39
CA GLN A 89 1.90 57.80 -13.24
C GLN A 89 0.45 58.22 -12.92
N ASN A 90 -0.53 57.35 -13.19
CA ASN A 90 -1.94 57.61 -12.94
C ASN A 90 -2.39 56.90 -11.66
N PRO A 91 -2.67 57.62 -10.55
CA PRO A 91 -3.04 57.01 -9.27
C PRO A 91 -4.27 56.09 -9.35
N TYR A 92 -5.26 56.45 -10.16
CA TYR A 92 -6.46 55.64 -10.34
C TYR A 92 -6.14 54.29 -11.02
N LEU A 93 -5.31 54.31 -12.06
CA LEU A 93 -4.89 53.06 -12.71
C LEU A 93 -4.02 52.19 -11.82
N ILE A 94 -3.18 52.80 -10.97
CA ILE A 94 -2.33 52.08 -10.01
C ILE A 94 -3.20 51.32 -9.00
N THR A 95 -4.14 52.00 -8.36
CA THR A 95 -5.04 51.39 -7.37
C THR A 95 -5.88 50.26 -7.96
N LEU A 96 -6.40 50.42 -9.18
CA LEU A 96 -7.15 49.37 -9.88
C LEU A 96 -6.27 48.16 -10.20
N ALA A 97 -5.03 48.38 -10.64
CA ALA A 97 -4.10 47.29 -10.93
C ALA A 97 -3.66 46.55 -9.65
N GLU A 98 -3.46 47.26 -8.54
CA GLU A 98 -3.16 46.66 -7.23
C GLU A 98 -4.31 45.81 -6.72
N ALA A 99 -5.54 46.32 -6.79
CA ALA A 99 -6.73 45.56 -6.44
C ALA A 99 -6.83 44.27 -7.26
N ARG A 100 -6.51 44.32 -8.55
CA ARG A 100 -6.50 43.14 -9.42
C ARG A 100 -5.41 42.14 -9.05
N VAL A 101 -4.20 42.60 -8.73
CA VAL A 101 -3.11 41.74 -8.24
C VAL A 101 -3.55 41.05 -6.94
N LEU A 102 -4.08 41.79 -5.98
CA LEU A 102 -4.56 41.24 -4.71
C LEU A 102 -5.65 40.19 -4.93
N GLN A 103 -6.62 40.47 -5.80
CA GLN A 103 -7.69 39.53 -6.14
C GLN A 103 -7.16 38.21 -6.74
N VAL A 104 -6.21 38.27 -7.67
CA VAL A 104 -5.63 37.05 -8.24
C VAL A 104 -4.81 36.31 -7.19
N GLN A 105 -4.10 37.02 -6.32
CA GLN A 105 -3.34 36.41 -5.22
C GLN A 105 -4.25 35.66 -4.25
N THR A 106 -5.41 36.21 -3.87
CA THR A 106 -6.35 35.51 -2.97
C THR A 106 -6.92 34.24 -3.61
N TRP A 107 -7.24 34.28 -4.91
CA TRP A 107 -7.66 33.07 -5.63
C TRP A 107 -6.56 32.00 -5.70
N ARG A 108 -5.31 32.40 -5.91
CA ARG A 108 -4.16 31.48 -5.88
C ARG A 108 -3.96 30.86 -4.50
N LEU A 109 -4.08 31.64 -3.44
CA LEU A 109 -3.99 31.13 -2.06
C LEU A 109 -5.13 30.15 -1.73
N ALA A 110 -6.35 30.44 -2.19
CA ALA A 110 -7.49 29.55 -2.02
C ALA A 110 -7.27 28.21 -2.75
N LEU A 111 -6.76 28.24 -3.98
CA LEU A 111 -6.44 27.04 -4.74
C LEU A 111 -5.31 26.23 -4.08
N ASP A 112 -4.25 26.90 -3.61
CA ASP A 112 -3.14 26.26 -2.88
C ASP A 112 -3.64 25.54 -1.62
N ALA A 113 -4.50 26.19 -0.83
CA ALA A 113 -5.12 25.58 0.34
C ALA A 113 -5.95 24.34 -0.03
N GLN A 114 -6.75 24.42 -1.10
CA GLN A 114 -7.55 23.29 -1.58
C GLN A 114 -6.68 22.11 -2.04
N GLN A 115 -5.61 22.38 -2.80
CA GLN A 115 -4.67 21.34 -3.26
C GLN A 115 -3.97 20.67 -2.06
N LYS A 116 -3.46 21.46 -1.11
CA LYS A 116 -2.83 20.95 0.11
C LYS A 116 -3.79 20.14 0.97
N GLN A 117 -5.05 20.56 1.07
CA GLN A 117 -6.10 19.82 1.77
C GLN A 117 -6.32 18.44 1.14
N LEU A 118 -6.42 18.34 -0.19
CA LEU A 118 -6.57 17.06 -0.90
C LEU A 118 -5.36 16.13 -0.66
N ILE A 119 -4.15 16.67 -0.67
CA ILE A 119 -2.92 15.92 -0.36
C ILE A 119 -2.96 15.41 1.07
N GLN A 120 -3.32 16.26 2.04
CA GLN A 120 -3.41 15.89 3.44
C GLN A 120 -4.48 14.83 3.69
N GLN A 121 -5.68 14.98 3.12
CA GLN A 121 -6.76 14.00 3.21
C GLN A 121 -6.33 12.65 2.62
N SER A 122 -5.63 12.66 1.50
CA SER A 122 -5.06 11.44 0.89
C SER A 122 -4.02 10.78 1.79
N ASN A 123 -3.09 11.56 2.37
CA ASN A 123 -2.06 11.05 3.28
C ASN A 123 -2.67 10.43 4.54
N LEU A 124 -3.68 11.08 5.13
CA LEU A 124 -4.41 10.54 6.28
C LEU A 124 -5.14 9.25 5.93
N GLN A 125 -5.75 9.19 4.75
CA GLN A 125 -6.44 7.99 4.28
C GLN A 125 -5.47 6.83 4.04
N LEU A 126 -4.33 7.08 3.40
CA LEU A 126 -3.27 6.11 3.19
C LEU A 126 -2.72 5.58 4.53
N GLN A 127 -2.45 6.47 5.49
CA GLN A 127 -1.99 6.09 6.82
C GLN A 127 -3.01 5.23 7.56
N ARG A 128 -4.30 5.60 7.54
CA ARG A 128 -5.37 4.82 8.17
C ARG A 128 -5.51 3.45 7.53
N SER A 129 -5.50 3.38 6.20
CA SER A 129 -5.56 2.12 5.46
C SER A 129 -4.35 1.23 5.74
N HIS A 130 -3.15 1.80 5.80
CA HIS A 130 -1.92 1.09 6.16
C HIS A 130 -2.01 0.47 7.56
N SER A 131 -2.38 1.26 8.58
CA SER A 131 -2.53 0.78 9.96
C SER A 131 -3.68 -0.23 10.12
N SER A 132 -4.80 -0.01 9.43
CA SER A 132 -5.94 -0.95 9.41
C SER A 132 -5.52 -2.29 8.83
N THR A 133 -4.86 -2.27 7.66
CA THR A 133 -4.35 -3.48 6.99
C THR A 133 -3.44 -4.26 7.92
N ARG A 134 -2.47 -3.58 8.54
CA ARG A 134 -1.55 -4.21 9.50
C ARG A 134 -2.29 -4.87 10.67
N THR A 135 -3.28 -4.19 11.25
CA THR A 135 -4.10 -4.71 12.34
C THR A 135 -4.88 -5.95 11.90
N GLN A 136 -5.47 -5.93 10.70
CA GLN A 136 -6.19 -7.07 10.17
C GLN A 136 -5.27 -8.25 9.84
N LEU A 137 -4.05 -8.01 9.35
CA LEU A 137 -3.06 -9.07 9.16
C LEU A 137 -2.71 -9.77 10.48
N TYR A 138 -2.52 -9.02 11.57
CA TYR A 138 -2.32 -9.63 12.90
C TYR A 138 -3.53 -10.44 13.36
N ARG A 139 -4.76 -9.97 13.10
CA ARG A 139 -5.99 -10.72 13.41
C ARG A 139 -6.10 -12.01 12.60
N ALA A 140 -5.92 -11.92 11.28
CA ALA A 140 -5.92 -13.06 10.37
C ALA A 140 -4.86 -14.10 10.76
N HIS A 141 -3.69 -13.65 11.23
CA HIS A 141 -2.69 -14.56 11.79
C HIS A 141 -3.20 -15.27 13.04
N ARG A 142 -3.69 -14.53 14.04
CA ARG A 142 -4.16 -15.08 15.32
C ARG A 142 -5.31 -16.07 15.16
N GLU A 143 -6.27 -15.78 14.29
CA GLU A 143 -7.44 -16.64 14.03
C GLU A 143 -7.04 -17.98 13.37
N ASN A 144 -5.99 -17.98 12.56
CA ASN A 144 -5.53 -19.16 11.83
C ASN A 144 -4.40 -19.92 12.55
N GLN A 145 -3.70 -19.31 13.51
CA GLN A 145 -2.59 -19.92 14.25
C GLN A 145 -3.01 -21.05 15.21
N THR A 146 -4.28 -21.09 15.64
CA THR A 146 -4.77 -22.01 16.68
C THR A 146 -5.07 -23.43 16.19
N ARG A 147 -4.91 -23.73 14.90
CA ARG A 147 -5.41 -25.00 14.32
C ARG A 147 -4.42 -26.17 14.34
N LEU A 148 -3.13 -25.95 14.64
CA LEU A 148 -2.10 -27.00 14.58
C LEU A 148 -1.34 -27.13 15.91
N ASN A 149 -1.72 -28.09 16.75
CA ASN A 149 -1.15 -28.26 18.09
C ASN A 149 0.35 -28.65 18.09
N PHE A 150 0.86 -29.20 16.99
CA PHE A 150 2.23 -29.71 16.86
C PHE A 150 3.22 -28.72 16.21
N LEU A 151 2.73 -27.58 15.72
CA LEU A 151 3.55 -26.56 15.04
C LEU A 151 3.39 -25.20 15.70
N THR A 152 4.48 -24.44 15.67
CA THR A 152 4.47 -23.00 15.95
C THR A 152 4.77 -22.27 14.66
N ILE A 153 3.81 -21.49 14.20
CA ILE A 153 4.02 -20.53 13.12
C ILE A 153 4.15 -19.17 13.78
N LYS A 154 5.35 -18.59 13.80
CA LYS A 154 5.57 -17.20 14.20
C LYS A 154 5.45 -16.32 12.96
N THR A 155 4.63 -15.29 13.02
CA THR A 155 4.55 -14.28 11.97
C THR A 155 5.10 -12.96 12.48
N GLN A 156 6.02 -12.37 11.73
CA GLN A 156 6.54 -11.04 11.99
C GLN A 156 6.15 -10.14 10.82
N ILE A 157 5.40 -9.07 11.08
CA ILE A 157 5.07 -8.06 10.08
C ILE A 157 6.12 -6.96 10.16
N GLU A 158 6.84 -6.71 9.06
CA GLU A 158 7.90 -5.71 8.99
C GLU A 158 7.31 -4.30 9.06
N ASN A 159 8.09 -3.35 9.59
CA ASN A 159 7.69 -1.96 9.66
C ASN A 159 8.03 -1.27 8.34
N GLU A 160 7.07 -1.23 7.43
CA GLU A 160 7.14 -0.42 6.21
C GLU A 160 6.88 1.07 6.52
N PRO A 161 7.52 2.00 5.78
CA PRO A 161 7.26 3.41 5.94
C PRO A 161 5.81 3.74 5.60
N ILE A 162 5.24 4.71 6.32
CA ILE A 162 3.87 5.14 6.08
C ILE A 162 3.77 5.76 4.67
N PRO A 163 2.91 5.21 3.79
CA PRO A 163 2.78 5.70 2.43
C PRO A 163 2.18 7.10 2.40
N ARG A 164 2.62 7.89 1.42
CA ARG A 164 2.12 9.25 1.15
C ARG A 164 1.69 9.34 -0.31
N LEU A 165 0.82 10.28 -0.61
CA LEU A 165 0.38 10.57 -1.96
C LEU A 165 1.60 10.94 -2.81
N ALA A 166 1.93 10.12 -3.80
CA ALA A 166 3.14 10.25 -4.61
C ALA A 166 2.98 11.31 -5.70
N VAL A 167 2.76 12.57 -5.31
CA VAL A 167 2.65 13.71 -6.22
C VAL A 167 3.66 14.78 -5.82
N ARG A 168 4.19 15.48 -6.83
CA ARG A 168 5.12 16.58 -6.63
C ARG A 168 4.64 17.84 -7.36
N PRO A 169 4.92 19.03 -6.81
CA PRO A 169 4.74 20.26 -7.57
C PRO A 169 5.76 20.31 -8.72
N ASP A 170 5.34 20.74 -9.90
CA ASP A 170 6.24 20.85 -11.05
C ASP A 170 7.26 22.00 -10.87
N PHE A 171 6.84 23.06 -10.17
CA PHE A 171 7.66 24.22 -9.84
C PHE A 171 7.31 24.76 -8.44
N PRO A 172 8.28 25.35 -7.71
CA PRO A 172 8.01 26.00 -6.43
C PRO A 172 7.22 27.30 -6.66
N ASP A 173 5.91 27.26 -6.45
CA ASP A 173 5.00 28.39 -6.67
C ASP A 173 3.77 28.28 -5.75
N THR A 174 3.00 29.36 -5.60
CA THR A 174 1.68 29.33 -4.96
C THR A 174 0.64 28.76 -5.93
N ALA A 175 -0.08 27.72 -5.50
CA ALA A 175 -0.96 26.91 -6.34
C ALA A 175 -0.24 26.33 -7.58
N PRO A 176 0.76 25.46 -7.36
CA PRO A 176 1.50 24.86 -8.46
C PRO A 176 0.64 23.84 -9.22
N THR A 177 1.08 23.49 -10.41
CA THR A 177 0.62 22.25 -11.06
C THR A 177 1.30 21.06 -10.38
N TYR A 178 0.55 19.97 -10.21
CA TYR A 178 1.05 18.73 -9.64
C TYR A 178 1.16 17.65 -10.70
N SER A 179 2.24 16.89 -10.65
CA SER A 179 2.43 15.69 -11.44
C SER A 179 2.69 14.49 -10.54
N PRO A 180 2.31 13.27 -10.97
CA PRO A 180 2.77 12.04 -10.33
C PRO A 180 4.30 12.02 -10.23
N GLU A 181 4.84 11.54 -9.11
CA GLU A 181 6.27 11.36 -8.97
C GLU A 181 6.82 10.30 -9.95
N PRO A 182 8.11 10.37 -10.32
CA PRO A 182 8.80 9.24 -10.95
C PRO A 182 8.63 7.99 -10.08
N ASP A 183 8.42 6.83 -10.72
CA ASP A 183 8.09 5.57 -10.03
C ASP A 183 6.83 5.67 -9.15
N PHE A 184 5.83 6.44 -9.59
CA PHE A 184 4.55 6.63 -8.90
C PHE A 184 4.00 5.32 -8.32
N GLU A 185 3.95 4.27 -9.12
CA GLU A 185 3.39 2.98 -8.72
C GLU A 185 4.07 2.37 -7.49
N VAL A 186 5.36 2.62 -7.31
CA VAL A 186 6.14 2.11 -6.18
C VAL A 186 5.95 3.01 -4.96
N ARG A 187 6.05 4.33 -5.15
CA ARG A 187 5.95 5.30 -4.03
C ARG A 187 4.53 5.41 -3.47
N GLN A 188 3.53 5.26 -4.33
CA GLN A 188 2.11 5.28 -3.97
C GLN A 188 1.66 3.96 -3.31
N ALA A 189 2.43 2.87 -3.46
CA ALA A 189 1.97 1.54 -3.07
C ALA A 189 1.66 1.44 -1.58
N LEU A 190 0.50 0.85 -1.27
CA LEU A 190 0.20 0.29 0.05
C LEU A 190 0.89 -1.07 0.13
N ALA A 191 2.16 -1.07 0.52
CA ALA A 191 2.96 -2.28 0.68
C ALA A 191 2.88 -2.81 2.11
N GLN A 192 2.89 -4.14 2.25
CA GLN A 192 3.06 -4.85 3.50
C GLN A 192 4.03 -6.00 3.27
N ARG A 193 4.97 -6.19 4.19
CA ARG A 193 5.91 -7.32 4.23
C ARG A 193 5.74 -8.09 5.52
N TRP A 194 5.84 -9.40 5.40
CA TRP A 194 5.79 -10.28 6.56
C TRP A 194 6.65 -11.51 6.36
N GLN A 195 7.14 -12.03 7.48
CA GLN A 195 7.96 -13.23 7.55
C GLN A 195 7.23 -14.27 8.37
N TYR A 196 7.19 -15.50 7.87
CA TYR A 196 6.78 -16.69 8.60
C TYR A 196 8.00 -17.45 9.07
N ARG A 197 7.97 -17.91 10.32
CA ARG A 197 8.90 -18.89 10.85
C ARG A 197 8.13 -20.07 11.41
N ILE A 198 8.27 -21.22 10.75
CA ILE A 198 7.57 -22.46 11.10
C ILE A 198 8.54 -23.36 11.84
N ALA A 199 8.19 -23.72 13.07
CA ALA A 199 8.98 -24.64 13.90
C ALA A 199 8.09 -25.70 14.55
N LEU A 200 8.62 -26.89 14.79
CA LEU A 200 7.94 -27.93 15.56
C LEU A 200 7.82 -27.52 17.03
N ARG A 201 6.70 -27.89 17.67
CA ARG A 201 6.54 -27.76 19.12
C ARG A 201 7.12 -28.97 19.86
N PRO A 202 7.59 -28.81 21.10
CA PRO A 202 7.87 -29.95 21.96
C PRO A 202 6.62 -30.85 22.11
N PRO A 203 6.77 -32.17 22.13
CA PRO A 203 8.03 -32.92 22.18
C PRO A 203 8.67 -33.19 20.80
N LEU A 204 7.96 -32.96 19.68
CA LEU A 204 8.44 -33.28 18.33
C LEU A 204 9.75 -32.55 17.97
N SER A 205 9.92 -31.31 18.44
CA SER A 205 11.14 -30.54 18.26
C SER A 205 12.40 -31.19 18.84
N ASN A 206 12.25 -32.09 19.81
CA ASN A 206 13.37 -32.78 20.44
C ASN A 206 13.93 -33.91 19.55
N PHE A 207 13.08 -34.48 18.68
CA PHE A 207 13.43 -35.58 17.79
C PHE A 207 13.70 -35.10 16.36
N LEU A 208 12.99 -34.06 15.92
CA LEU A 208 13.03 -33.54 14.56
C LEU A 208 13.27 -32.02 14.61
N LYS A 209 14.41 -31.58 14.09
CA LYS A 209 14.71 -30.15 13.91
C LYS A 209 14.10 -29.70 12.58
N ALA A 210 13.05 -28.89 12.66
CA ALA A 210 12.45 -28.22 11.52
C ALA A 210 12.31 -26.73 11.84
N ASP A 211 12.95 -25.88 11.04
CA ASP A 211 12.85 -24.42 11.12
C ASP A 211 12.84 -23.88 9.68
N PHE A 212 11.69 -23.39 9.25
CA PHE A 212 11.50 -22.87 7.89
C PHE A 212 11.13 -21.40 7.95
N GLY A 213 11.90 -20.57 7.26
CA GLY A 213 11.65 -19.15 7.07
C GLY A 213 11.06 -18.87 5.70
N PHE A 214 9.96 -18.12 5.65
CA PHE A 214 9.37 -17.64 4.40
C PHE A 214 9.13 -16.15 4.51
N GLU A 215 9.62 -15.40 3.53
CA GLU A 215 9.30 -13.98 3.41
C GLU A 215 8.25 -13.79 2.31
N LYS A 216 7.29 -12.90 2.59
CA LYS A 216 6.19 -12.57 1.69
C LYS A 216 5.95 -11.07 1.72
N ALA A 217 5.38 -10.58 0.63
CA ALA A 217 4.86 -9.24 0.61
C ALA A 217 3.65 -9.13 -0.32
N CYS A 218 2.91 -8.05 -0.14
CA CYS A 218 1.87 -7.64 -1.05
C CYS A 218 1.90 -6.12 -1.14
N ALA A 219 1.62 -5.61 -2.34
CA ALA A 219 1.59 -4.19 -2.62
C ALA A 219 0.43 -3.91 -3.57
N VAL A 220 -0.33 -2.85 -3.25
CA VAL A 220 -1.43 -2.38 -4.09
C VAL A 220 -1.22 -0.90 -4.36
N THR A 221 -1.33 -0.51 -5.63
CA THR A 221 -1.05 0.84 -6.09
C THR A 221 -2.14 1.35 -7.03
N LEU A 222 -2.01 2.61 -7.45
CA LEU A 222 -2.81 3.20 -8.50
C LEU A 222 -1.98 3.25 -9.79
N THR A 223 -2.57 2.82 -10.90
CA THR A 223 -1.95 2.88 -12.23
C THR A 223 -2.79 3.74 -13.16
N LYS A 224 -2.11 4.49 -14.03
CA LYS A 224 -2.79 5.38 -14.97
C LYS A 224 -3.31 4.56 -16.14
N GLY A 225 -4.63 4.34 -16.19
CA GLY A 225 -5.29 3.77 -17.36
C GLY A 225 -5.47 4.79 -18.48
N SER A 226 -6.08 4.36 -19.59
CA SER A 226 -6.37 5.22 -20.76
C SER A 226 -7.27 6.41 -20.44
N LEU A 227 -8.25 6.23 -19.53
CA LEU A 227 -9.25 7.25 -19.19
C LEU A 227 -9.25 7.63 -17.71
N ARG A 228 -8.88 6.71 -16.82
CA ARG A 228 -9.00 6.87 -15.36
C ARG A 228 -7.89 6.13 -14.64
N TRP A 229 -7.63 6.53 -13.40
CA TRP A 229 -6.74 5.79 -12.53
C TRP A 229 -7.43 4.50 -12.08
N LYS A 230 -6.69 3.40 -12.04
CA LYS A 230 -7.20 2.09 -11.62
C LYS A 230 -6.36 1.54 -10.49
N THR A 231 -6.99 0.85 -9.55
CA THR A 231 -6.29 0.13 -8.51
C THR A 231 -5.71 -1.15 -9.10
N GLN A 232 -4.46 -1.44 -8.79
CA GLN A 232 -3.76 -2.61 -9.31
C GLN A 232 -2.85 -3.21 -8.25
N ILE A 233 -2.82 -4.55 -8.21
CA ILE A 233 -1.89 -5.29 -7.36
C ILE A 233 -0.54 -5.35 -8.08
N THR A 234 0.52 -4.86 -7.43
CA THR A 234 1.85 -4.80 -8.02
C THR A 234 2.49 -6.19 -8.02
N LYS A 235 2.92 -6.67 -9.20
CA LYS A 235 3.70 -7.92 -9.33
C LYS A 235 5.19 -7.61 -9.44
N GLY A 236 6.05 -8.23 -8.62
CA GLY A 236 7.48 -8.34 -8.92
C GLY A 236 8.49 -7.49 -8.13
N ARG A 237 8.14 -6.35 -7.50
CA ARG A 237 9.11 -5.56 -6.69
C ARG A 237 9.06 -5.79 -5.18
N TYR A 238 7.86 -5.99 -4.63
CA TYR A 238 7.68 -6.43 -3.25
C TYR A 238 7.55 -7.95 -3.14
N SER A 239 7.19 -8.65 -4.23
CA SER A 239 7.21 -10.10 -4.24
C SER A 239 8.65 -10.59 -4.37
N LEU A 240 9.27 -10.93 -3.25
CA LEU A 240 10.39 -11.86 -3.25
C LEU A 240 10.00 -13.11 -4.03
N LYS A 241 11.00 -13.78 -4.61
CA LYS A 241 10.86 -14.96 -5.48
C LYS A 241 10.02 -16.12 -4.90
N SER A 242 9.48 -16.02 -3.70
CA SER A 242 8.55 -16.95 -3.06
C SER A 242 7.10 -16.77 -3.56
N VAL A 243 6.93 -16.89 -4.88
CA VAL A 243 5.76 -17.42 -5.61
C VAL A 243 4.37 -16.85 -5.26
N TRP A 244 3.80 -16.21 -6.30
CA TRP A 244 2.41 -15.78 -6.41
C TRP A 244 1.43 -16.86 -5.95
#